data_AF-A0A423U968-F1
#
_entry.id   AF-A0A423U968-F1
#
_cell.length_a   1.000
_cell.length_b   1.000
_cell.length_c   1.000
_cell.angle_alpha   90.00
_cell.angle_beta   90.00
_cell.angle_gamma   90.00
#
_symmetry.space_group_name_H-M   'P 1'
#
loop_
_entity.id
_entity.type
_entity.pdbx_description
1 polymer ?
#
loop_
_entity_poly.entity_id
_entity_poly.type
_entity_poly.pdbx_seq_one_letter_code
_entity_poly.pdbx_strand_id
1 'polypeptide(L)'
;MAYCSGVGDASTGKQQWLIVAPLSRCEGLLKEVHNGKTSGHLGIKRTVEKLWRPVYWVGLRQDVQEWCRTCQVCAAKRGPAQKTCAPLQLYQAGAPMERMAVDIAGPFPCTERGNKYICVAMDYFSKWPEAGALPNHEAETVAEFLVTQVFTRFGVPGELHSDQGREFESRVFRECCRLLGIHKTRTTPCAPK
;
A
#
# COMPACT_ATOMS: atom_id res chain seq x y z
N MET A 1 -5.09 -51.31 -7.91
CA MET A 1 -4.42 -50.04 -8.29
C MET A 1 -3.93 -50.20 -9.71
N ALA A 2 -4.19 -49.22 -10.59
CA ALA A 2 -3.70 -49.24 -11.96
C ALA A 2 -2.39 -48.44 -12.03
N TYR A 3 -1.35 -49.05 -12.60
CA TYR A 3 -0.06 -48.41 -12.85
C TYR A 3 0.03 -48.10 -14.35
N CYS A 4 0.55 -46.92 -14.70
CA CYS A 4 0.83 -46.57 -16.09
C CYS A 4 2.34 -46.42 -16.28
N SER A 5 2.87 -46.95 -17.38
CA SER A 5 4.24 -46.73 -17.82
C SER A 5 4.33 -45.43 -18.64
N GLY A 6 5.06 -44.44 -18.16
CA GLY A 6 5.38 -43.20 -18.87
C GLY A 6 5.52 -42.05 -17.87
N VAL A 7 6.59 -41.25 -17.84
CA VAL A 7 7.40 -40.66 -18.92
C VAL A 7 8.86 -40.73 -18.46
N GLY A 8 9.73 -41.31 -19.28
CA GLY A 8 11.16 -41.39 -18.98
C GLY A 8 11.83 -40.03 -19.14
N ASP A 9 12.75 -39.71 -18.23
CA ASP A 9 13.72 -38.65 -18.47
C ASP A 9 14.58 -39.05 -19.68
N ALA A 10 14.45 -38.31 -20.78
CA ALA A 10 15.13 -38.60 -22.05
C ALA A 10 16.66 -38.65 -21.90
N SER A 11 17.21 -38.18 -20.78
CA SER A 11 18.65 -38.18 -20.49
C SER A 11 19.17 -39.44 -19.79
N THR A 12 18.31 -40.29 -19.18
CA THR A 12 18.77 -41.41 -18.32
C THR A 12 18.18 -42.79 -18.63
N GLY A 13 17.18 -42.89 -19.51
CA GLY A 13 16.61 -44.19 -19.95
C GLY A 13 15.90 -45.00 -18.86
N LYS A 14 15.73 -44.46 -17.65
CA LYS A 14 15.03 -45.14 -16.55
C LYS A 14 13.52 -45.03 -16.71
N GLN A 15 12.83 -46.17 -16.70
CA GLN A 15 11.37 -46.22 -16.63
C GLN A 15 10.91 -45.84 -15.23
N GLN A 16 10.01 -44.85 -15.14
CA GLN A 16 9.34 -44.46 -13.90
C GLN A 16 7.86 -44.83 -13.99
N TRP A 17 7.38 -45.56 -12.98
CA TRP A 17 5.98 -45.94 -12.85
C TRP A 17 5.20 -44.86 -12.10
N LEU A 18 4.04 -44.47 -12.64
CA LEU A 18 3.13 -43.51 -12.01
C LEU A 18 1.88 -44.22 -11.50
N ILE A 19 1.38 -43.77 -10.35
CA ILE A 19 0.10 -44.20 -9.83
C ILE A 19 -0.99 -43.45 -10.58
N VAL A 20 -1.90 -44.16 -11.26
CA VAL A 20 -3.09 -43.52 -11.85
C VAL A 20 -4.13 -43.32 -10.77
N ALA A 21 -4.42 -42.07 -10.42
CA ALA A 21 -5.43 -41.77 -9.42
C ALA A 21 -6.84 -41.95 -10.00
N PRO A 22 -7.75 -42.64 -9.29
CA PRO A 22 -9.17 -42.57 -9.59
C PRO A 22 -9.67 -41.13 -9.45
N LEU A 23 -10.62 -40.71 -10.28
CA LEU A 23 -11.20 -39.35 -10.22
C LEU A 23 -11.72 -38.99 -8.82
N SER A 24 -12.28 -39.96 -8.10
CA SER A 24 -12.75 -39.80 -6.72
C SER A 24 -11.67 -39.48 -5.69
N ARG A 25 -10.38 -39.69 -6.02
CA ARG A 25 -9.23 -39.41 -5.15
C ARG A 25 -8.52 -38.11 -5.49
N CYS A 26 -8.76 -37.51 -6.65
CA CYS A 26 -8.07 -36.30 -7.11
C CYS A 26 -8.27 -35.13 -6.14
N GLU A 27 -9.50 -34.89 -5.68
CA GLU A 27 -9.80 -33.80 -4.75
C GLU A 27 -9.09 -33.97 -3.40
N GLY A 28 -9.05 -35.20 -2.87
CA GLY A 28 -8.33 -35.51 -1.64
C GLY A 28 -6.84 -35.22 -1.74
N LEU A 29 -6.22 -35.60 -2.86
CA LEU A 29 -4.80 -35.33 -3.13
C LEU A 29 -4.53 -33.83 -3.25
N LEU A 30 -5.40 -33.08 -3.92
CA LEU A 30 -5.28 -31.61 -4.02
C LEU A 30 -5.38 -30.96 -2.64
N LYS A 31 -6.32 -31.40 -1.80
CA LYS A 31 -6.48 -30.91 -0.43
C LYS A 31 -5.26 -31.22 0.44
N GLU A 32 -4.69 -32.41 0.36
CA GLU A 32 -3.50 -32.78 1.12
C GLU A 32 -2.26 -31.99 0.69
N VAL A 33 -2.05 -31.86 -0.62
CA VAL A 33 -0.85 -31.19 -1.15
C VAL A 33 -0.95 -29.67 -1.05
N HIS A 34 -2.12 -29.08 -1.26
CA HIS A 34 -2.32 -27.63 -1.17
C HIS A 34 -2.61 -27.18 0.28
N ASN A 35 -3.58 -27.79 0.95
CA ASN A 35 -4.09 -27.37 2.26
C ASN A 35 -3.45 -28.14 3.43
N GLY A 36 -2.55 -29.10 3.19
CA GLY A 36 -1.90 -29.86 4.24
C GLY A 36 -1.19 -28.97 5.26
N LYS A 37 -1.20 -29.40 6.53
CA LYS A 37 -0.60 -28.65 7.67
C LYS A 37 0.85 -28.24 7.42
N THR A 38 1.60 -29.03 6.64
CA THR A 38 3.00 -28.79 6.27
C THR A 38 3.18 -28.13 4.90
N SER A 39 2.11 -27.96 4.13
CA SER A 39 2.15 -27.44 2.75
C SER A 39 1.81 -25.96 2.63
N GLY A 40 1.11 -25.37 3.62
CA GLY A 40 1.00 -23.90 3.73
C GLY A 40 0.42 -23.19 2.51
N HIS A 41 -0.53 -23.80 1.77
CA HIS A 41 -1.14 -23.24 0.56
C HIS A 41 -0.14 -23.00 -0.58
N LEU A 42 0.55 -24.07 -1.00
CA LEU A 42 1.49 -24.02 -2.12
C LEU A 42 0.85 -23.41 -3.36
N GLY A 43 1.61 -22.53 -4.03
CA GLY A 43 1.24 -21.99 -5.33
C GLY A 43 1.24 -23.08 -6.41
N ILE A 44 0.51 -22.82 -7.49
CA ILE A 44 0.23 -23.74 -8.60
C ILE A 44 1.46 -24.56 -9.02
N LYS A 45 2.60 -23.88 -9.28
CA LYS A 45 3.83 -24.55 -9.74
C LYS A 45 4.33 -25.62 -8.76
N ARG A 46 4.41 -25.29 -7.47
CA ARG A 46 4.89 -26.20 -6.42
C ARG A 46 3.89 -27.34 -6.16
N THR A 47 2.59 -27.05 -6.24
CA THR A 47 1.54 -28.08 -6.11
C THR A 47 1.62 -29.07 -7.25
N VAL A 48 1.80 -28.59 -8.50
CA VAL A 48 2.04 -29.46 -9.66
C VAL A 48 3.31 -30.27 -9.45
N GLU A 49 4.45 -29.66 -9.09
CA GLU A 49 5.72 -30.38 -8.90
C GLU A 49 5.65 -31.48 -7.83
N LYS A 50 4.88 -31.28 -6.75
CA LYS A 50 4.68 -32.33 -5.73
C LYS A 50 3.79 -33.48 -6.19
N LEU A 51 2.80 -33.20 -7.03
CA LEU A 51 1.89 -34.22 -7.57
C LEU A 51 2.46 -34.92 -8.82
N TRP A 52 3.31 -34.20 -9.56
CA TRP A 52 3.99 -34.65 -10.76
C TRP A 52 5.16 -35.56 -10.40
N ARG A 53 5.15 -36.81 -10.88
CA ARG A 53 6.09 -37.95 -10.60
C ARG A 53 5.56 -39.05 -9.67
N PRO A 54 4.76 -38.80 -8.62
CA PRO A 54 4.12 -39.91 -7.89
C PRO A 54 2.76 -40.30 -8.47
N VAL A 55 2.00 -39.36 -9.03
CA VAL A 55 0.61 -39.57 -9.43
C VAL A 55 0.32 -38.97 -10.81
N TYR A 56 -0.59 -39.58 -11.56
CA TYR A 56 -1.11 -39.08 -12.82
C TYR A 56 -2.63 -39.20 -12.90
N TRP A 57 -3.27 -38.19 -13.48
CA TRP A 57 -4.63 -38.24 -14.01
C TRP A 57 -4.79 -37.21 -15.13
N VAL A 58 -5.80 -37.41 -15.98
CA VAL A 58 -6.12 -36.47 -17.07
C VAL A 58 -6.60 -35.16 -16.47
N GLY A 59 -5.96 -34.04 -16.84
CA GLY A 59 -6.35 -32.71 -16.35
C GLY A 59 -5.62 -32.23 -15.09
N LEU A 60 -4.64 -32.98 -14.54
CA LEU A 60 -3.94 -32.64 -13.29
C LEU A 60 -3.54 -31.17 -13.16
N ARG A 61 -2.94 -30.58 -14.20
CA ARG A 61 -2.52 -29.16 -14.17
C ARG A 61 -3.70 -28.20 -14.09
N GLN A 62 -4.78 -28.49 -14.81
CA GLN A 62 -5.99 -27.67 -14.83
C GLN A 62 -6.69 -27.73 -13.46
N ASP A 63 -6.80 -28.92 -12.88
CA ASP A 63 -7.41 -29.10 -11.56
C ASP A 63 -6.61 -28.39 -10.46
N VAL A 64 -5.27 -28.48 -10.51
CA VAL A 64 -4.40 -27.75 -9.57
C VAL A 64 -4.57 -26.23 -9.73
N GLN A 65 -4.64 -25.73 -10.97
CA GLN A 65 -4.87 -24.31 -11.23
C GLN A 65 -6.21 -23.85 -10.64
N GLU A 66 -7.28 -24.60 -10.90
CA GLU A 66 -8.61 -24.26 -10.42
C GLU A 66 -8.70 -24.35 -8.89
N TRP A 67 -8.10 -25.37 -8.28
CA TRP A 67 -8.04 -25.53 -6.83
C TRP A 67 -7.32 -24.36 -6.15
N CYS A 68 -6.14 -23.97 -6.65
CA CYS A 68 -5.41 -22.84 -6.11
C CYS A 68 -6.13 -21.50 -6.34
N ARG A 69 -6.91 -21.37 -7.42
CA ARG A 69 -7.69 -20.16 -7.75
C ARG A 69 -8.91 -20.01 -6.86
N THR A 70 -9.60 -21.11 -6.57
CA THR A 70 -10.84 -21.15 -5.76
C THR A 70 -10.58 -21.27 -4.26
N CYS A 71 -9.33 -21.49 -3.85
CA CYS A 71 -8.97 -21.54 -2.44
C CYS A 71 -9.23 -20.20 -1.73
N GLN A 72 -10.20 -20.19 -0.82
CA GLN A 72 -10.59 -18.99 -0.06
C GLN A 72 -9.43 -18.43 0.80
N VAL A 73 -8.59 -19.29 1.37
CA VAL A 73 -7.44 -18.85 2.18
C VAL A 73 -6.39 -18.13 1.32
N CYS A 74 -6.15 -18.62 0.10
CA CYS A 74 -5.29 -17.97 -0.88
C CYS A 74 -5.90 -16.65 -1.38
N ALA A 75 -7.21 -16.65 -1.65
CA ALA A 75 -7.93 -15.47 -2.12
C ALA A 75 -7.93 -14.35 -1.08
N ALA A 76 -8.18 -14.66 0.19
CA ALA A 76 -8.17 -13.69 1.28
C ALA A 76 -6.79 -13.04 1.52
N LYS A 77 -5.71 -13.77 1.22
CA LYS A 77 -4.34 -13.26 1.32
C LYS A 77 -3.88 -12.52 0.06
N ARG A 78 -4.57 -12.70 -1.06
CA ARG A 78 -4.20 -12.06 -2.32
C ARG A 78 -4.69 -10.62 -2.29
N GLY A 79 -3.76 -9.68 -2.39
CA GLY A 79 -4.10 -8.27 -2.62
C GLY A 79 -4.86 -8.09 -3.95
N PRO A 80 -5.48 -6.93 -4.17
CA PRO A 80 -6.22 -6.64 -5.41
C PRO A 80 -5.34 -6.92 -6.63
N ALA A 81 -5.91 -7.64 -7.60
CA ALA A 81 -5.19 -8.08 -8.81
C ALA A 81 -4.70 -6.91 -9.68
N GLN A 82 -5.34 -5.75 -9.52
CA GLN A 82 -5.02 -4.52 -10.20
C GLN A 82 -4.79 -3.44 -9.14
N LYS A 83 -3.57 -2.87 -9.12
CA LYS A 83 -3.34 -1.62 -8.42
C LYS A 83 -4.03 -0.54 -9.26
N THR A 84 -5.21 -0.09 -8.85
CA THR A 84 -5.87 1.07 -9.45
C THR A 84 -5.11 2.32 -9.02
N CYS A 85 -3.98 2.60 -9.67
CA CYS A 85 -3.35 3.91 -9.58
C CYS A 85 -4.15 4.85 -10.48
N ALA A 86 -5.10 5.59 -9.90
CA ALA A 86 -5.71 6.72 -10.60
C ALA A 86 -4.59 7.67 -11.07
N PRO A 87 -4.67 8.24 -12.29
CA PRO A 87 -3.67 9.18 -12.76
C PRO A 87 -3.46 10.30 -11.73
N LEU A 88 -2.20 10.59 -11.40
CA LEU A 88 -1.85 11.78 -10.62
C LEU A 88 -2.26 13.01 -11.43
N GLN A 89 -3.39 13.63 -11.08
CA GLN A 89 -3.71 14.95 -11.58
C GLN A 89 -2.83 15.97 -10.86
N LEU A 90 -1.98 16.64 -11.64
CA LEU A 90 -1.23 17.79 -11.19
C LEU A 90 -2.21 18.94 -10.99
N TYR A 91 -2.51 19.27 -9.73
CA TYR A 91 -3.20 20.51 -9.41
C TYR A 91 -2.18 21.65 -9.55
N GLN A 92 -2.22 22.37 -10.67
CA GLN A 92 -1.33 23.49 -10.94
C GLN A 92 -1.88 24.77 -10.31
N ALA A 93 -1.04 25.48 -9.56
CA ALA A 93 -1.29 26.86 -9.16
C ALA A 93 -0.84 27.78 -10.30
N GLY A 94 -1.61 28.83 -10.58
CA GLY A 94 -1.33 29.84 -11.61
C GLY A 94 -0.53 31.05 -11.12
N ALA A 95 -0.46 31.28 -9.80
CA ALA A 95 0.30 32.38 -9.20
C ALA A 95 0.92 32.01 -7.83
N PRO A 96 1.98 32.71 -7.37
CA PRO A 96 2.50 32.56 -6.01
C PRO A 96 1.40 32.79 -4.98
N MET A 97 1.41 32.02 -3.89
CA MET A 97 0.43 32.09 -2.80
C MET A 97 -1.02 31.76 -3.21
N GLU A 98 -1.28 31.32 -4.43
CA GLU A 98 -2.60 30.81 -4.79
C GLU A 98 -2.92 29.53 -4.00
N ARG A 99 -1.91 28.66 -3.86
CA ARG A 99 -2.02 27.40 -3.12
C ARG A 99 -0.72 27.08 -2.41
N MET A 100 -0.83 26.73 -1.13
CA MET A 100 0.31 26.32 -0.31
C MET A 100 0.06 24.95 0.32
N ALA A 101 1.05 24.06 0.32
CA ALA A 101 1.05 22.82 1.11
C ALA A 101 1.64 23.09 2.48
N VAL A 102 1.10 22.46 3.52
CA VAL A 102 1.70 22.42 4.85
C VAL A 102 1.77 20.98 5.33
N ASP A 103 2.90 20.62 5.92
CA ASP A 103 3.17 19.30 6.50
C ASP A 103 3.99 19.44 7.78
N ILE A 104 3.91 18.44 8.67
CA ILE A 104 4.68 18.41 9.92
C ILE A 104 5.46 17.10 9.99
N ALA A 105 6.77 17.22 10.09
CA ALA A 105 7.66 16.08 10.31
C ALA A 105 8.04 15.97 11.79
N GLY A 106 8.05 14.74 12.31
CA GLY A 106 8.52 14.41 13.65
C GLY A 106 7.76 13.25 14.30
N PRO A 107 8.01 12.96 15.59
CA PRO A 107 8.98 13.65 16.44
C PRO A 107 10.44 13.31 16.09
N PHE A 108 11.30 14.31 16.16
CA PHE A 108 12.76 14.23 16.05
C PHE A 108 13.42 14.26 17.44
N PRO A 109 14.74 13.97 17.55
CA PRO A 109 15.50 14.22 18.77
C PRO A 109 15.31 15.67 19.25
N CYS A 110 15.06 15.81 20.55
CA CYS A 110 14.81 17.11 21.15
C CYS A 110 16.07 17.98 21.08
N THR A 111 15.94 19.17 20.51
CA THR A 111 17.00 20.19 20.55
C THR A 111 17.13 20.80 21.95
N GLU A 112 18.23 21.51 22.21
CA GLU A 112 18.44 22.29 23.45
C GLU A 112 17.32 23.31 23.71
N ARG A 113 16.70 23.82 22.64
CA ARG A 113 15.59 24.77 22.69
C ARG A 113 14.22 24.10 22.88
N GLY A 114 14.17 22.78 23.06
CA GLY A 114 12.93 22.03 23.29
C GLY A 114 12.16 21.65 22.02
N ASN A 115 12.68 21.96 20.82
CA ASN A 115 12.00 21.63 19.56
C ASN A 115 12.13 20.15 19.21
N LYS A 116 11.02 19.56 18.74
CA LYS A 116 10.90 18.14 18.37
C LYS A 116 10.23 17.93 17.02
N TYR A 117 9.66 18.97 16.41
CA TYR A 117 8.93 18.88 15.16
C TYR A 117 9.43 19.93 14.17
N ILE A 118 9.19 19.71 12.89
CA ILE A 118 9.45 20.69 11.83
C ILE A 118 8.14 20.87 11.06
N CYS A 119 7.60 22.09 11.06
CA CYS A 119 6.49 22.46 10.19
C CYS A 119 7.07 23.02 8.89
N VAL A 120 6.63 22.47 7.76
CA VAL A 120 7.06 22.87 6.42
C VAL A 120 5.86 23.43 5.67
N ALA A 121 6.00 24.63 5.13
CA ALA A 121 5.06 25.30 4.26
C ALA A 121 5.69 25.47 2.88
N MET A 122 5.02 25.06 1.81
CA MET A 122 5.56 25.15 0.45
C MET A 122 4.54 25.73 -0.52
N ASP A 123 4.93 26.78 -1.23
CA ASP A 123 4.11 27.36 -2.31
C ASP A 123 4.10 26.44 -3.55
N TYR A 124 2.92 26.18 -4.11
CA TYR A 124 2.80 25.27 -5.26
C TYR A 124 3.32 25.87 -6.56
N PHE A 125 3.28 27.18 -6.73
CA PHE A 125 3.66 27.84 -7.98
C PHE A 125 5.19 27.97 -8.08
N SER A 126 5.80 28.67 -7.13
CA SER A 126 7.25 28.94 -7.09
C SER A 126 8.06 27.76 -6.58
N LYS A 127 7.42 26.80 -5.91
CA LYS A 127 8.08 25.71 -5.16
C LYS A 127 8.94 26.20 -3.99
N TRP A 128 8.72 27.43 -3.52
CA TRP A 128 9.44 28.01 -2.39
C TRP A 128 9.06 27.31 -1.07
N PRO A 129 10.04 26.72 -0.33
CA PRO A 129 9.79 26.12 0.98
C PRO A 129 10.14 27.07 2.13
N GLU A 130 9.31 27.08 3.16
CA GLU A 130 9.57 27.66 4.47
C GLU A 130 9.44 26.57 5.53
N ALA A 131 10.40 26.49 6.46
CA ALA A 131 10.41 25.47 7.49
C ALA A 131 10.73 26.06 8.86
N GLY A 132 9.99 25.64 9.88
CA GLY A 132 10.16 26.09 11.26
C GLY A 132 10.21 24.93 12.24
N ALA A 133 11.13 25.01 13.19
CA ALA A 133 11.22 24.03 14.28
C ALA A 133 10.18 24.37 15.36
N LEU A 134 9.38 23.38 15.76
CA LEU A 134 8.32 23.52 16.77
C LEU A 134 8.55 22.61 17.99
N PRO A 135 8.16 23.04 19.20
CA PRO A 135 8.22 22.22 20.42
C PRO A 135 7.16 21.11 20.42
N ASN A 136 6.00 21.37 19.84
CA ASN A 136 4.88 20.44 19.69
C ASN A 136 4.20 20.65 18.31
N HIS A 137 3.27 19.77 17.96
CA HIS A 137 2.42 19.90 16.77
C HIS A 137 1.00 20.34 17.14
N GLU A 138 0.83 21.09 18.24
CA GLU A 138 -0.50 21.59 18.61
C GLU A 138 -0.97 22.66 17.63
N ALA A 139 -2.28 22.74 17.42
CA ALA A 139 -2.88 23.65 16.44
C ALA A 139 -2.50 25.12 16.63
N GLU A 140 -2.42 25.58 17.88
CA GLU A 140 -2.03 26.94 18.23
C GLU A 140 -0.59 27.24 17.79
N THR A 141 0.35 26.37 18.16
CA THR A 141 1.76 26.47 17.78
C THR A 141 1.96 26.48 16.26
N VAL A 142 1.23 25.61 15.55
CA VAL A 142 1.31 25.52 14.09
C VAL A 142 0.71 26.77 13.43
N ALA A 143 -0.46 27.23 13.89
CA ALA A 143 -1.08 28.44 13.38
C ALA A 143 -0.22 29.68 13.65
N GLU A 144 0.36 29.80 14.84
CA GLU A 144 1.27 30.90 15.20
C GLU A 144 2.48 30.93 14.28
N PHE A 145 3.12 29.78 14.03
CA PHE A 145 4.23 29.70 13.08
C PHE A 145 3.82 30.16 11.67
N LEU A 146 2.73 29.60 11.12
CA LEU A 146 2.28 29.94 9.77
C LEU A 146 1.94 31.43 9.64
N VAL A 147 1.21 31.99 10.60
CA VAL A 147 0.83 33.39 10.59
C VAL A 147 2.05 34.29 10.74
N THR A 148 2.86 34.07 11.78
CA THR A 148 3.92 35.02 12.16
C THR A 148 5.18 34.90 11.30
N GLN A 149 5.48 33.71 10.77
CA GLN A 149 6.74 33.45 10.05
C GLN A 149 6.55 33.28 8.54
N VAL A 150 5.34 32.96 8.06
CA VAL A 150 5.08 32.73 6.64
C VAL A 150 4.16 33.81 6.08
N PHE A 151 2.95 33.93 6.61
CA PHE A 151 1.92 34.80 6.02
C PHE A 151 2.23 36.29 6.14
N THR A 152 2.88 36.72 7.21
CA THR A 152 3.36 38.10 7.38
C THR A 152 4.43 38.50 6.37
N ARG A 153 5.23 37.54 5.88
CA ARG A 153 6.35 37.78 4.95
C ARG A 153 5.93 37.71 3.49
N PHE A 154 5.09 36.74 3.14
CA PHE A 154 4.75 36.43 1.74
C PHE A 154 3.30 36.75 1.38
N GLY A 155 2.46 37.08 2.36
CA GLY A 155 1.03 37.22 2.20
C GLY A 155 0.26 35.98 2.60
N VAL A 156 -1.06 36.10 2.64
CA VAL A 156 -1.98 35.02 3.00
C VAL A 156 -2.32 34.20 1.75
N PRO A 157 -2.20 32.85 1.78
CA PRO A 157 -2.52 32.04 0.63
C PRO A 157 -4.02 31.94 0.36
N GLY A 158 -4.42 31.80 -0.91
CA GLY A 158 -5.81 31.56 -1.28
C GLY A 158 -6.31 30.19 -0.81
N GLU A 159 -5.50 29.15 -1.01
CA GLU A 159 -5.76 27.79 -0.56
C GLU A 159 -4.61 27.22 0.29
N LEU A 160 -4.96 26.52 1.37
CA LEU A 160 -4.01 25.81 2.22
C LEU A 160 -4.32 24.32 2.26
N HIS A 161 -3.43 23.53 1.66
CA HIS A 161 -3.52 22.07 1.58
C HIS A 161 -2.69 21.42 2.69
N SER A 162 -3.26 20.46 3.43
CA SER A 162 -2.51 19.65 4.41
C SER A 162 -2.98 18.20 4.36
N ASP A 163 -2.36 17.34 5.17
CA ASP A 163 -2.93 16.04 5.50
C ASP A 163 -4.11 16.18 6.49
N GLN A 164 -4.57 15.05 7.03
CA GLN A 164 -5.63 15.00 8.05
C GLN A 164 -5.09 14.99 9.48
N GLY A 165 -3.92 15.61 9.71
CA GLY A 165 -3.40 15.85 11.05
C GLY A 165 -4.43 16.55 11.94
N ARG A 166 -4.46 16.19 13.23
CA ARG A 166 -5.47 16.71 14.18
C ARG A 166 -5.34 18.23 14.37
N GLU A 167 -4.13 18.72 14.26
CA GLU A 167 -3.75 20.11 14.32
C GLU A 167 -4.42 20.94 13.22
N PHE A 168 -4.46 20.43 12.00
CA PHE A 168 -5.07 21.09 10.84
C PHE A 168 -6.61 21.00 10.84
N GLU A 169 -7.18 20.01 11.52
CA GLU A 169 -8.63 19.82 11.67
C GLU A 169 -9.22 20.46 12.93
N SER A 170 -8.37 21.02 13.80
CA SER A 170 -8.77 21.67 15.04
C SER A 170 -9.68 22.89 14.81
N ARG A 171 -10.45 23.28 15.84
CA ARG A 171 -11.28 24.49 15.78
C ARG A 171 -10.44 25.75 15.62
N VAL A 172 -9.29 25.81 16.29
CA VAL A 172 -8.35 26.95 16.24
C VAL A 172 -7.88 27.15 14.80
N PHE A 173 -7.40 26.10 14.15
CA PHE A 173 -6.85 26.20 12.81
C PHE A 173 -7.92 26.55 11.77
N ARG A 174 -9.12 25.97 11.89
CA ARG A 174 -10.27 26.32 11.06
C ARG A 174 -10.67 27.78 11.22
N GLU A 175 -10.70 28.29 12.45
CA GLU A 175 -11.05 29.68 12.72
C GLU A 175 -9.98 30.65 12.21
N CYS A 176 -8.70 30.30 12.35
CA CYS A 176 -7.59 31.04 11.77
C CYS A 176 -7.74 31.15 10.24
N CYS A 177 -7.99 30.03 9.56
CA CYS A 177 -8.24 30.04 8.11
C CYS A 177 -9.45 30.91 7.75
N ARG A 178 -10.55 30.81 8.52
CA ARG A 178 -11.76 31.61 8.31
C ARG A 178 -11.50 33.11 8.42
N LEU A 179 -10.75 33.54 9.44
CA LEU A 179 -10.44 34.94 9.69
C LEU A 179 -9.52 35.52 8.61
N LEU A 180 -8.60 34.70 8.08
CA LEU A 180 -7.66 35.10 7.03
C LEU A 180 -8.24 34.93 5.61
N GLY A 181 -9.44 34.36 5.46
CA GLY A 181 -10.05 34.10 4.16
C GLY A 181 -9.39 32.96 3.37
N ILE A 182 -8.71 32.05 4.05
CA ILE A 182 -8.01 30.91 3.45
C ILE A 182 -8.99 29.76 3.20
N HIS A 183 -9.00 29.22 1.98
CA HIS A 183 -9.71 27.98 1.67
C HIS A 183 -8.89 26.76 2.12
N LYS A 184 -9.37 26.00 3.11
CA LYS A 184 -8.67 24.79 3.59
C LYS A 184 -9.06 23.56 2.77
N THR A 185 -8.06 22.86 2.24
CA THR A 185 -8.23 21.55 1.59
C THR A 185 -7.38 20.48 2.29
N ARG A 186 -7.70 19.20 2.07
CA ARG A 186 -6.98 18.06 2.69
C ARG A 186 -6.80 16.88 1.76
N THR A 187 -5.82 16.03 2.03
CA THR A 187 -5.68 14.73 1.34
C THR A 187 -6.80 13.76 1.75
N THR A 188 -7.11 12.79 0.89
CA THR A 188 -8.01 11.68 1.25
C THR A 188 -7.33 10.77 2.28
N PRO A 189 -8.08 10.22 3.26
CA PRO A 189 -7.50 9.34 4.27
C PRO A 189 -6.87 8.11 3.61
N CYS A 190 -5.69 7.67 4.08
CA CYS A 190 -5.01 6.45 3.65
C CYS A 190 -4.67 6.37 2.14
N ALA A 191 -4.28 7.50 1.53
CA ALA A 191 -3.65 7.50 0.21
C ALA A 191 -2.36 8.33 0.24
N PRO A 192 -1.27 7.84 0.86
CA PRO A 192 0.05 8.42 0.58
C PRO A 192 0.33 8.14 -0.90
N LYS A 193 0.50 9.21 -1.68
CA LYS A 193 1.03 9.13 -3.04
C LYS A 193 2.53 9.28 -3.00
#